data_AF-D3T5D2-F1
#
_entry.id   AF-D3T5D2-F1
#
_cell.length_a   1.000
_cell.length_b   1.000
_cell.length_c   1.000
_cell.angle_alpha   90.00
_cell.angle_beta   90.00
_cell.angle_gamma   90.00
#
_symmetry.space_group_name_H-M   'P 1'
#
loop_
_entity.id
_entity.type
_entity.pdbx_description
1 polymer ?
#
loop_
_entity_poly.entity_id
_entity_poly.type
_entity_poly.pdbx_seq_one_letter_code
_entity_poly.pdbx_strand_id
1 'polypeptide(L)'
;MLSKSRLFVSIIIIFSLLFYTTAYAKLQPKYSFDDIKQFTWALKAIEKMYAKGFIKGVGNKKFNPSKPVTHLEALVMILRTIGYEEQANKISELPKEYKGPKLSWGQGFITLAYQKGILTYDELKRFNPNDKAKRYEIAKYLVRALGLEDQAQQNMNKVLNYKDWDKIPKDSIGYMYVAVENGLIKGDGEKLKSNESIKRIEMAVLLERLDQSVQNDLNGRDVVGSIYAIDSNTITVKVDDGLKTFNVLKNAPVYNGNEYVGIDYLKPGYQIRLILDSKNNIIFVEVLNNKIEEVIPIELKKVTNPPEKVLSAVESIKDKPVVKLVKENGIFYIIATRGMMRTGGYIVNIQKAQITKASEEAILEVEVKYIDPSPDTIVIQAITYPYDIKSFTYDGKITQISVKTDKNINVSVDIDLASDVK
;
A
#
# COMPACT_ATOMS: atom_id res chain seq x y z
N MET A 1 -73.74 43.93 -16.53
CA MET A 1 -74.53 42.75 -16.96
C MET A 1 -73.66 41.96 -17.95
N LEU A 2 -73.63 40.63 -17.79
CA LEU A 2 -72.80 39.59 -18.43
C LEU A 2 -72.38 39.85 -19.90
N SER A 3 -71.19 39.45 -20.37
CA SER A 3 -70.97 38.08 -20.88
C SER A 3 -69.51 37.83 -21.31
N LYS A 4 -69.10 36.57 -21.20
CA LYS A 4 -67.79 35.96 -21.49
C LYS A 4 -67.52 35.82 -23.01
N SER A 5 -66.25 35.84 -23.41
CA SER A 5 -65.74 34.88 -24.40
C SER A 5 -64.23 34.62 -24.20
N ARG A 6 -63.85 33.36 -24.37
CA ARG A 6 -62.50 32.77 -24.25
C ARG A 6 -61.84 32.77 -25.64
N LEU A 7 -60.50 32.91 -25.71
CA LEU A 7 -59.52 32.16 -26.56
C LEU A 7 -58.16 32.90 -26.47
N PHE A 8 -57.11 32.38 -25.80
CA PHE A 8 -56.07 31.43 -26.23
C PHE A 8 -54.95 32.01 -27.14
N VAL A 9 -53.68 31.69 -26.78
CA VAL A 9 -52.41 31.74 -27.59
C VAL A 9 -51.74 33.14 -27.64
N SER A 10 -50.47 33.41 -27.30
CA SER A 10 -49.26 32.61 -27.03
C SER A 10 -48.25 33.43 -26.23
N ILE A 11 -47.69 32.86 -25.15
CA ILE A 11 -46.45 33.34 -24.51
C ILE A 11 -45.34 32.39 -25.00
N ILE A 12 -44.52 32.87 -25.94
CA ILE A 12 -43.25 32.21 -26.29
C ILE A 12 -42.17 32.86 -25.42
N ILE A 13 -41.93 32.31 -24.24
CA ILE A 13 -40.68 32.53 -23.52
C ILE A 13 -39.66 31.59 -24.14
N ILE A 14 -38.79 32.15 -25.00
CA ILE A 14 -37.57 31.50 -25.47
C ILE A 14 -36.66 31.38 -24.24
N PHE A 15 -36.79 30.27 -23.51
CA PHE A 15 -35.84 29.90 -22.47
C PHE A 15 -34.59 29.37 -23.18
N SER A 16 -33.63 30.26 -23.44
CA SER A 16 -32.31 29.87 -23.95
C SER A 16 -31.59 29.06 -22.87
N LEU A 17 -31.73 27.74 -22.93
CA LEU A 17 -30.79 26.82 -22.27
C LEU A 17 -29.44 26.93 -23.00
N LEU A 18 -28.67 27.95 -22.61
CA LEU A 18 -27.21 27.91 -22.72
C LEU A 18 -26.72 26.84 -21.75
N PHE A 19 -26.64 25.60 -22.23
CA PHE A 19 -25.80 24.59 -21.61
C PHE A 19 -24.36 25.08 -21.72
N TYR A 20 -23.90 25.82 -20.71
CA TYR A 20 -22.48 26.01 -20.44
C TYR A 20 -21.93 24.65 -20.00
N THR A 21 -21.65 23.78 -20.96
CA THR A 21 -20.70 22.70 -20.71
C THR A 21 -19.34 23.37 -20.62
N THR A 22 -18.93 23.73 -19.40
CA THR A 22 -17.51 23.94 -19.15
C THR A 22 -16.87 22.58 -19.37
N ALA A 23 -16.37 22.35 -20.58
CA ALA A 23 -15.40 21.30 -20.82
C ALA A 23 -14.21 21.64 -19.93
N TYR A 24 -14.18 21.08 -18.73
CA TYR A 24 -12.99 21.09 -17.88
C TYR A 24 -11.93 20.33 -18.67
N ALA A 25 -11.06 21.06 -19.35
CA ALA A 25 -9.92 20.49 -20.03
C ALA A 25 -9.09 19.77 -18.96
N LYS A 26 -9.16 18.44 -18.92
CA LYS A 26 -8.37 17.61 -18.01
C LYS A 26 -6.91 17.99 -18.22
N LEU A 27 -6.30 18.61 -17.22
CA LEU A 27 -4.94 19.14 -17.31
C LEU A 27 -4.02 17.99 -17.75
N GLN A 28 -3.28 18.18 -18.83
CA GLN A 28 -2.39 17.14 -19.33
C GLN A 28 -1.25 16.92 -18.33
N PRO A 29 -0.88 15.66 -18.03
CA PRO A 29 0.22 15.37 -17.12
C PRO A 29 1.51 16.04 -17.63
N LYS A 30 2.17 16.82 -16.77
CA LYS A 30 3.49 17.36 -17.08
C LYS A 30 4.55 16.52 -16.37
N TYR A 31 5.24 15.70 -17.15
CA TYR A 31 6.32 14.83 -16.69
C TYR A 31 7.63 15.61 -16.50
N SER A 32 8.52 15.06 -15.68
CA SER A 32 9.88 15.58 -15.51
C SER A 32 10.74 15.41 -16.76
N PHE A 33 10.41 14.43 -17.61
CA PHE A 33 11.11 14.13 -18.86
C PHE A 33 10.15 14.02 -20.04
N ASP A 34 10.57 14.50 -21.20
CA ASP A 34 9.72 14.55 -22.40
C ASP A 34 9.63 13.20 -23.14
N ASP A 35 10.55 12.27 -22.87
CA ASP A 35 10.72 10.99 -23.58
C ASP A 35 10.20 9.76 -22.81
N ILE A 36 9.43 9.96 -21.73
CA ILE A 36 8.96 8.86 -20.87
C ILE A 36 7.46 8.54 -20.98
N LYS A 37 6.66 9.42 -21.58
CA LYS A 37 5.17 9.36 -21.57
C LYS A 37 4.60 8.02 -22.06
N GLN A 38 5.26 7.39 -23.02
CA GLN A 38 4.85 6.11 -23.60
C GLN A 38 5.12 4.88 -22.72
N PHE A 39 5.85 5.03 -21.61
CA PHE A 39 6.26 3.92 -20.75
C PHE A 39 5.49 3.90 -19.43
N THR A 40 4.17 3.83 -19.49
CA THR A 40 3.26 3.91 -18.33
C THR A 40 3.64 2.97 -17.19
N TRP A 41 4.10 1.76 -17.50
CA TRP A 41 4.53 0.76 -16.51
C TRP A 41 5.72 1.18 -15.62
N ALA A 42 6.52 2.16 -16.07
CA ALA A 42 7.71 2.65 -15.36
C ALA A 42 7.65 4.13 -15.01
N LEU A 43 6.59 4.85 -15.41
CA LEU A 43 6.47 6.30 -15.21
C LEU A 43 6.63 6.68 -13.75
N LYS A 44 5.88 6.03 -12.85
CA LYS A 44 5.99 6.25 -11.41
C LYS A 44 7.42 6.03 -10.93
N ALA A 45 8.03 4.91 -11.27
CA ALA A 45 9.38 4.57 -10.83
C ALA A 45 10.41 5.63 -11.25
N ILE A 46 10.33 6.10 -12.51
CA ILE A 46 11.21 7.16 -13.01
C ILE A 46 11.00 8.46 -12.23
N GLU A 47 9.76 8.94 -12.12
CA GLU A 47 9.45 10.19 -11.42
C GLU A 47 9.82 10.11 -9.93
N LYS A 48 9.50 9.00 -9.26
CA LYS A 48 9.78 8.79 -7.84
C LYS A 48 11.28 8.77 -7.57
N MET A 49 12.03 7.94 -8.31
CA MET A 49 13.48 7.85 -8.13
C MET A 49 14.19 9.15 -8.52
N TYR A 50 13.64 9.92 -9.47
CA TYR A 50 14.14 11.25 -9.80
C TYR A 50 13.86 12.26 -8.68
N ALA A 51 12.65 12.26 -8.12
CA ALA A 51 12.28 13.11 -6.99
C ALA A 51 13.13 12.83 -5.74
N LYS A 52 13.46 11.55 -5.48
CA LYS A 52 14.42 11.15 -4.42
C LYS A 52 15.87 11.53 -4.73
N GLY A 53 16.17 11.94 -5.96
CA GLY A 53 17.53 12.24 -6.44
C GLY A 53 18.37 11.02 -6.78
N PHE A 54 17.78 9.82 -6.74
CA PHE A 54 18.48 8.55 -6.94
C PHE A 54 18.89 8.32 -8.40
N ILE A 55 18.04 8.77 -9.33
CA ILE A 55 18.36 8.83 -10.75
C ILE A 55 18.35 10.27 -11.25
N LYS A 56 19.14 10.54 -12.28
CA LYS A 56 19.23 11.86 -12.93
C LYS A 56 18.96 11.71 -14.42
N GLY A 57 18.43 12.76 -15.05
CA GLY A 57 18.30 12.84 -16.51
C GLY A 57 19.65 12.96 -17.22
N VAL A 58 19.62 12.89 -18.55
CA VAL A 58 20.81 13.05 -19.40
C VAL A 58 20.97 14.46 -19.97
N GLY A 59 20.17 15.42 -19.47
CA GLY A 59 20.09 16.79 -19.98
C GLY A 59 18.90 17.01 -20.93
N ASN A 60 18.61 18.27 -21.28
CA ASN A 60 17.55 18.66 -22.23
C ASN A 60 16.17 18.04 -21.95
N LYS A 61 15.80 17.87 -20.67
CA LYS A 61 14.57 17.18 -20.23
C LYS A 61 14.41 15.76 -20.79
N LYS A 62 15.52 15.04 -21.00
CA LYS A 62 15.52 13.64 -21.44
C LYS A 62 15.99 12.70 -20.33
N PHE A 63 15.33 11.54 -20.26
CA PHE A 63 15.74 10.44 -19.40
C PHE A 63 16.57 9.39 -20.16
N ASN A 64 16.32 9.25 -21.46
CA ASN A 64 16.85 8.23 -22.36
C ASN A 64 16.55 6.78 -21.89
N PRO A 65 15.26 6.40 -21.82
CA PRO A 65 14.81 5.16 -21.20
C PRO A 65 15.40 3.89 -21.81
N SER A 66 15.67 3.89 -23.11
CA SER A 66 16.19 2.74 -23.85
C SER A 66 17.72 2.58 -23.79
N LYS A 67 18.46 3.56 -23.25
CA LYS A 67 19.92 3.47 -23.14
C LYS A 67 20.30 2.34 -22.18
N PRO A 68 21.21 1.42 -22.57
CA PRO A 68 21.80 0.48 -21.64
C PRO A 68 22.56 1.18 -20.51
N VAL A 69 22.53 0.60 -19.31
CA VAL A 69 23.25 1.11 -18.13
C VAL A 69 24.62 0.43 -18.06
N THR A 70 25.67 1.19 -17.78
CA THR A 70 27.00 0.61 -17.55
C THR A 70 27.15 0.06 -16.13
N HIS A 71 28.13 -0.81 -15.88
CA HIS A 71 28.38 -1.31 -14.52
C HIS A 71 28.63 -0.20 -13.50
N LEU A 72 29.38 0.85 -13.87
CA LEU A 72 29.61 1.97 -12.96
C LEU A 72 28.33 2.76 -12.70
N GLU A 73 27.55 3.07 -13.75
CA GLU A 73 26.26 3.76 -13.60
C GLU A 73 25.32 2.96 -12.68
N ALA A 74 25.29 1.63 -12.82
CA ALA A 74 24.46 0.75 -11.99
C ALA A 74 24.87 0.77 -10.51
N LEU A 75 26.16 0.61 -10.19
CA LEU A 75 26.63 0.67 -8.80
C LEU A 75 26.38 2.03 -8.16
N VAL A 76 26.58 3.11 -8.91
CA VAL A 76 26.30 4.46 -8.44
C VAL A 76 24.84 4.62 -8.06
N MET A 77 23.92 4.16 -8.92
CA MET A 77 22.50 4.24 -8.64
C MET A 77 22.09 3.37 -7.44
N ILE A 78 22.59 2.12 -7.36
CA ILE A 78 22.30 1.21 -6.24
C ILE A 78 22.80 1.79 -4.92
N LEU A 79 24.08 2.20 -4.86
CA LEU A 79 24.69 2.75 -3.64
C LEU A 79 23.99 4.04 -3.19
N ARG A 80 23.58 4.89 -4.14
CA ARG A 80 22.79 6.08 -3.82
C ARG A 80 21.43 5.71 -3.23
N THR A 81 20.72 4.75 -3.81
CA THR A 81 19.42 4.27 -3.33
C THR A 81 19.48 3.63 -1.94
N ILE A 82 20.62 3.08 -1.53
CA ILE A 82 20.81 2.51 -0.18
C ILE A 82 21.57 3.45 0.77
N GLY A 83 21.77 4.72 0.41
CA GLY A 83 22.24 5.76 1.34
C GLY A 83 23.75 5.96 1.42
N TYR A 84 24.51 5.41 0.49
CA TYR A 84 25.97 5.42 0.53
C TYR A 84 26.62 6.47 -0.39
N GLU A 85 25.85 7.40 -0.98
CA GLU A 85 26.40 8.42 -1.88
C GLU A 85 27.43 9.33 -1.20
N GLU A 86 27.13 9.86 -0.01
CA GLU A 86 28.08 10.75 0.69
C GLU A 86 29.37 10.04 1.08
N GLN A 87 29.27 8.79 1.54
CA GLN A 87 30.43 7.98 1.88
C GLN A 87 31.28 7.68 0.63
N ALA A 88 30.65 7.32 -0.48
CA ALA A 88 31.34 7.07 -1.73
C ALA A 88 32.05 8.32 -2.25
N ASN A 89 31.41 9.49 -2.18
CA ASN A 89 31.98 10.75 -2.66
C ASN A 89 33.21 11.23 -1.86
N LYS A 90 33.41 10.71 -0.64
CA LYS A 90 34.61 11.00 0.18
C LYS A 90 35.82 10.14 -0.20
N ILE A 91 35.65 9.13 -1.07
CA ILE A 91 36.69 8.20 -1.46
C ILE A 91 37.16 8.54 -2.88
N SER A 92 38.46 8.80 -3.06
CA SER A 92 39.07 9.13 -4.34
C SER A 92 39.89 7.98 -4.96
N GLU A 93 40.32 7.02 -4.14
CA GLU A 93 41.22 5.94 -4.56
C GLU A 93 40.46 4.66 -4.90
N LEU A 94 40.99 3.91 -5.88
CA LEU A 94 40.52 2.58 -6.25
C LEU A 94 41.26 1.52 -5.41
N PRO A 95 40.65 0.34 -5.17
CA PRO A 95 41.35 -0.75 -4.48
C PRO A 95 42.51 -1.25 -5.35
N LYS A 96 43.58 -1.78 -4.72
CA LYS A 96 44.78 -2.27 -5.41
C LYS A 96 44.49 -3.44 -6.36
N GLU A 97 43.41 -4.16 -6.06
CA GLU A 97 42.90 -5.32 -6.79
C GLU A 97 42.23 -4.92 -8.11
N TYR A 98 41.76 -3.68 -8.25
CA TYR A 98 41.12 -3.21 -9.47
C TYR A 98 42.13 -3.18 -10.63
N LYS A 99 41.80 -3.87 -11.74
CA LYS A 99 42.62 -3.95 -12.96
C LYS A 99 41.94 -3.38 -14.20
N GLY A 100 40.79 -2.72 -14.03
CA GLY A 100 40.05 -2.11 -15.14
C GLY A 100 40.67 -0.80 -15.66
N PRO A 101 40.04 -0.16 -16.66
CA PRO A 101 40.53 1.09 -17.25
C PRO A 101 40.55 2.25 -16.24
N LYS A 102 41.39 3.26 -16.54
CA LYS A 102 41.44 4.51 -15.77
C LYS A 102 40.09 5.23 -15.84
N LEU A 103 39.66 5.76 -14.69
CA LEU A 103 38.38 6.44 -14.51
C LEU A 103 38.57 7.94 -14.31
N SER A 104 37.66 8.73 -14.88
CA SER A 104 37.54 10.17 -14.60
C SER A 104 36.57 10.47 -13.45
N TRP A 105 35.72 9.52 -13.09
CA TRP A 105 34.72 9.65 -12.01
C TRP A 105 34.32 8.26 -11.48
N GLY A 106 33.67 8.23 -10.31
CA GLY A 106 33.04 7.02 -9.78
C GLY A 106 33.96 6.04 -9.03
N GLN A 107 35.23 6.40 -8.82
CA GLN A 107 36.21 5.59 -8.09
C GLN A 107 35.69 5.19 -6.70
N GLY A 108 35.21 6.18 -5.94
CA GLY A 108 34.71 5.94 -4.59
C GLY A 108 33.49 5.01 -4.53
N PHE A 109 32.67 4.95 -5.58
CA PHE A 109 31.54 4.01 -5.65
C PHE A 109 32.01 2.57 -5.87
N ILE A 110 33.02 2.36 -6.71
CA ILE A 110 33.61 1.01 -6.90
C ILE A 110 34.28 0.56 -5.60
N THR A 111 35.08 1.44 -4.99
CA THR A 111 35.77 1.14 -3.74
C THR A 111 34.80 0.82 -2.62
N LEU A 112 33.75 1.63 -2.45
CA LEU A 112 32.76 1.40 -1.41
C LEU A 112 31.92 0.14 -1.68
N ALA A 113 31.54 -0.13 -2.93
CA ALA A 113 30.85 -1.36 -3.29
C ALA A 113 31.69 -2.60 -2.93
N TYR A 114 33.01 -2.55 -3.15
CA TYR A 114 33.92 -3.62 -2.73
C TYR A 114 34.02 -3.75 -1.21
N GLN A 115 34.21 -2.64 -0.49
CA GLN A 115 34.26 -2.64 0.98
C GLN A 115 32.98 -3.15 1.64
N LYS A 116 31.82 -2.91 1.01
CA LYS A 116 30.51 -3.37 1.46
C LYS A 116 30.18 -4.80 0.98
N GLY A 117 31.08 -5.46 0.25
CA GLY A 117 30.86 -6.81 -0.27
C GLY A 117 29.83 -6.90 -1.41
N ILE A 118 29.40 -5.77 -1.99
CA ILE A 118 28.51 -5.75 -3.17
C ILE A 118 29.28 -6.23 -4.40
N LEU A 119 30.52 -5.79 -4.55
CA LEU A 119 31.49 -6.37 -5.47
C LEU A 119 32.39 -7.35 -4.73
N THR A 120 32.58 -8.54 -5.30
CA THR A 120 33.56 -9.50 -4.80
C THR A 120 34.97 -9.19 -5.32
N TYR A 121 35.98 -9.83 -4.72
CA TYR A 121 37.37 -9.74 -5.17
C TYR A 121 37.54 -10.12 -6.65
N ASP A 122 36.92 -11.23 -7.08
CA ASP A 122 37.06 -11.74 -8.46
C ASP A 122 36.29 -10.91 -9.48
N GLU A 123 35.16 -10.31 -9.08
CA GLU A 123 34.42 -9.38 -9.93
C GLU A 123 35.18 -8.06 -10.05
N LEU A 124 35.75 -7.54 -8.95
CA LEU A 124 36.52 -6.30 -8.96
C LEU A 124 37.74 -6.39 -9.91
N LYS A 125 38.46 -7.51 -9.90
CA LYS A 125 39.61 -7.73 -10.81
C LYS A 125 39.23 -7.70 -12.28
N ARG A 126 37.99 -8.09 -12.61
CA ARG A 126 37.45 -8.14 -13.98
C ARG A 126 36.48 -6.99 -14.27
N PHE A 127 36.33 -6.05 -13.34
CA PHE A 127 35.32 -5.01 -13.43
C PHE A 127 35.68 -4.02 -14.52
N ASN A 128 34.83 -3.92 -15.54
CA ASN A 128 34.90 -2.87 -16.54
C ASN A 128 33.75 -1.87 -16.33
N PRO A 129 34.04 -0.63 -15.88
CA PRO A 129 33.02 0.36 -15.55
C PRO A 129 32.18 0.83 -16.74
N ASN A 130 32.69 0.66 -17.97
CA ASN A 130 32.07 1.15 -19.20
C ASN A 130 31.25 0.07 -19.92
N ASP A 131 31.39 -1.19 -19.54
CA ASP A 131 30.63 -2.28 -20.13
C ASP A 131 29.17 -2.22 -19.68
N LYS A 132 28.28 -2.61 -20.58
CA LYS A 132 26.83 -2.63 -20.35
C LYS A 132 26.51 -3.76 -19.37
N ALA A 133 25.93 -3.41 -18.23
CA ALA A 133 25.58 -4.39 -17.21
C ALA A 133 24.42 -5.27 -17.67
N LYS A 134 24.58 -6.58 -17.53
CA LYS A 134 23.52 -7.57 -17.78
C LYS A 134 22.60 -7.71 -16.57
N ARG A 135 21.37 -8.15 -16.82
CA ARG A 135 20.34 -8.28 -15.79
C ARG A 135 20.75 -9.20 -14.63
N TYR A 136 21.46 -10.32 -14.90
CA TYR A 136 21.94 -11.20 -13.82
C TYR A 136 23.02 -10.54 -12.95
N GLU A 137 23.85 -9.66 -13.51
CA GLU A 137 24.91 -8.96 -12.77
C GLU A 137 24.29 -7.93 -11.82
N ILE A 138 23.25 -7.23 -12.29
CA ILE A 138 22.44 -6.36 -11.43
C ILE A 138 21.77 -7.15 -10.31
N ALA A 139 21.29 -8.36 -10.58
CA ALA A 139 20.72 -9.22 -9.53
C ALA A 139 21.73 -9.50 -8.41
N LYS A 140 22.99 -9.83 -8.76
CA LYS A 140 24.06 -10.02 -7.78
C LYS A 140 24.28 -8.77 -6.94
N TYR A 141 24.33 -7.59 -7.58
CA TYR A 141 24.52 -6.32 -6.88
C TYR A 141 23.36 -5.99 -5.93
N LEU A 142 22.11 -6.17 -6.37
CA LEU A 142 20.92 -5.88 -5.56
C LEU A 142 20.80 -6.83 -4.36
N VAL A 143 21.01 -8.13 -4.58
CA VAL A 143 20.93 -9.14 -3.52
C VAL A 143 21.98 -8.87 -2.43
N ARG A 144 23.22 -8.57 -2.83
CA ARG A 144 24.28 -8.23 -1.88
C ARG A 144 24.06 -6.89 -1.19
N ALA A 145 23.53 -5.90 -1.90
CA ALA A 145 23.15 -4.62 -1.32
C ALA A 145 22.11 -4.77 -0.19
N LEU A 146 21.27 -5.82 -0.24
CA LEU A 146 20.32 -6.19 0.80
C LEU A 146 20.88 -7.16 1.86
N GLY A 147 22.15 -7.56 1.76
CA GLY A 147 22.76 -8.54 2.67
C GLY A 147 22.24 -9.97 2.48
N LEU A 148 21.65 -10.28 1.33
CA LEU A 148 21.02 -11.59 1.04
C LEU A 148 21.95 -12.57 0.31
N GLU A 149 23.26 -12.38 0.42
CA GLU A 149 24.31 -13.21 -0.21
C GLU A 149 24.17 -14.69 0.20
N ASP A 150 24.08 -14.97 1.50
CA ASP A 150 24.00 -16.34 2.03
C ASP A 150 22.75 -17.07 1.52
N GLN A 151 21.62 -16.36 1.47
CA GLN A 151 20.38 -16.91 0.92
C GLN A 151 20.54 -17.23 -0.57
N ALA A 152 21.23 -16.39 -1.35
CA ALA A 152 21.50 -16.70 -2.74
C ALA A 152 22.41 -17.92 -2.89
N GLN A 153 23.49 -18.02 -2.10
CA GLN A 153 24.40 -19.16 -2.14
C GLN A 153 23.69 -20.50 -1.81
N GLN A 154 22.75 -20.49 -0.86
CA GLN A 154 21.95 -21.68 -0.52
C GLN A 154 20.97 -22.12 -1.62
N ASN A 155 20.68 -21.26 -2.59
CA ASN A 155 19.66 -21.48 -3.62
C ASN A 155 20.26 -21.62 -5.04
N MET A 156 21.54 -21.96 -5.16
CA MET A 156 22.24 -22.10 -6.46
C MET A 156 21.71 -23.23 -7.35
N ASN A 157 20.97 -24.19 -6.80
CA ASN A 157 20.40 -25.33 -7.52
C ASN A 157 18.91 -25.14 -7.88
N LYS A 158 18.34 -23.95 -7.66
CA LYS A 158 16.93 -23.69 -7.94
C LYS A 158 16.63 -23.58 -9.44
N VAL A 159 15.42 -24.00 -9.81
CA VAL A 159 14.84 -23.80 -11.13
C VAL A 159 13.79 -22.70 -11.01
N LEU A 160 13.92 -21.66 -11.82
CA LEU A 160 12.96 -20.56 -11.84
C LEU A 160 11.85 -20.87 -12.84
N ASN A 161 10.61 -20.42 -12.56
CA ASN A 161 9.45 -20.64 -13.43
C ASN A 161 9.43 -19.66 -14.63
N TYR A 162 10.49 -19.72 -15.45
CA TYR A 162 10.65 -18.92 -16.67
C TYR A 162 11.24 -19.78 -17.79
N LYS A 163 10.85 -19.54 -19.04
CA LYS A 163 11.27 -20.37 -20.18
C LYS A 163 12.77 -20.33 -20.46
N ASP A 164 13.47 -19.28 -20.00
CA ASP A 164 14.90 -19.06 -20.22
C ASP A 164 15.73 -19.17 -18.92
N TRP A 165 15.21 -19.85 -17.90
CA TRP A 165 15.91 -20.04 -16.62
C TRP A 165 17.28 -20.73 -16.79
N ASP A 166 17.38 -21.65 -17.76
CA ASP A 166 18.56 -22.44 -18.08
C ASP A 166 19.69 -21.61 -18.71
N LYS A 167 19.38 -20.38 -19.17
CA LYS A 167 20.38 -19.43 -19.70
C LYS A 167 21.08 -18.64 -18.60
N ILE A 168 20.60 -18.68 -17.35
CA ILE A 168 21.24 -17.96 -16.25
C ILE A 168 22.64 -18.56 -16.00
N PRO A 169 23.70 -17.74 -15.88
CA PRO A 169 25.01 -18.25 -15.51
C PRO A 169 24.96 -19.05 -14.20
N LYS A 170 25.67 -20.19 -14.14
CA LYS A 170 25.58 -21.13 -13.01
C LYS A 170 25.87 -20.49 -11.65
N ASP A 171 26.82 -19.55 -11.60
CA ASP A 171 27.20 -18.80 -10.39
C ASP A 171 26.20 -17.68 -10.02
N SER A 172 25.16 -17.49 -10.83
CA SER A 172 24.19 -16.41 -10.73
C SER A 172 22.76 -16.92 -10.49
N ILE A 173 22.53 -18.24 -10.50
CA ILE A 173 21.21 -18.87 -10.34
C ILE A 173 20.57 -18.45 -9.01
N GLY A 174 21.29 -18.64 -7.91
CA GLY A 174 20.79 -18.32 -6.58
C GLY A 174 20.45 -16.84 -6.41
N TYR A 175 21.26 -15.96 -6.98
CA TYR A 175 21.00 -14.52 -6.96
C TYR A 175 19.77 -14.13 -7.77
N MET A 176 19.61 -14.69 -8.97
CA MET A 176 18.41 -14.48 -9.77
C MET A 176 17.17 -15.00 -9.06
N TYR A 177 17.27 -16.17 -8.43
CA TYR A 177 16.17 -16.74 -7.63
C TYR A 177 15.77 -15.80 -6.49
N VAL A 178 16.72 -15.40 -5.63
CA VAL A 178 16.46 -14.50 -4.50
C VAL A 178 15.93 -13.15 -4.98
N ALA A 179 16.45 -12.59 -6.06
CA ALA A 179 15.96 -11.34 -6.62
C ALA A 179 14.53 -11.44 -7.15
N VAL A 180 14.11 -12.58 -7.67
CA VAL A 180 12.73 -12.82 -8.12
C VAL A 180 11.81 -13.04 -6.93
N GLU A 181 12.19 -13.88 -5.97
CA GLU A 181 11.37 -14.18 -4.78
C GLU A 181 11.11 -12.93 -3.93
N ASN A 182 12.11 -12.06 -3.78
CA ASN A 182 11.96 -10.78 -3.07
C ASN A 182 11.31 -9.69 -3.94
N GLY A 183 10.85 -10.04 -5.14
CA GLY A 183 10.15 -9.13 -6.04
C GLY A 183 11.01 -8.03 -6.66
N LEU A 184 12.33 -8.02 -6.43
CA LEU A 184 13.28 -7.04 -6.97
C LEU A 184 13.29 -7.10 -8.49
N ILE A 185 13.48 -8.29 -9.06
CA ILE A 185 13.46 -8.52 -10.50
C ILE A 185 12.18 -9.25 -10.88
N LYS A 186 11.52 -8.79 -11.94
CA LYS A 186 10.41 -9.52 -12.59
C LYS A 186 10.75 -9.72 -14.05
N GLY A 187 10.40 -10.89 -14.60
CA GLY A 187 10.43 -11.13 -16.05
C GLY A 187 9.28 -10.45 -16.78
N ASP A 188 9.14 -10.72 -18.07
CA ASP A 188 8.02 -10.24 -18.90
C ASP A 188 6.78 -11.16 -18.87
N GLY A 189 6.73 -12.08 -17.91
CA GLY A 189 5.72 -13.14 -17.78
C GLY A 189 6.19 -14.49 -18.33
N GLU A 190 7.08 -14.50 -19.33
CA GLU A 190 7.62 -15.75 -19.88
C GLU A 190 9.13 -15.90 -19.69
N LYS A 191 9.88 -14.79 -19.77
CA LYS A 191 11.34 -14.79 -19.76
C LYS A 191 11.91 -13.79 -18.77
N LEU A 192 13.07 -14.13 -18.21
CA LEU A 192 13.86 -13.25 -17.35
C LEU A 192 14.79 -12.35 -18.14
N LYS A 193 15.24 -12.78 -19.32
CA LYS A 193 16.24 -12.07 -20.14
C LYS A 193 17.51 -11.77 -19.33
N SER A 194 17.96 -12.77 -18.56
CA SER A 194 19.06 -12.67 -17.60
C SER A 194 20.36 -12.13 -18.22
N ASN A 195 20.64 -12.50 -19.48
CA ASN A 195 21.85 -12.13 -20.21
C ASN A 195 21.75 -10.82 -21.01
N GLU A 196 20.56 -10.21 -21.09
CA GLU A 196 20.40 -8.95 -21.81
C GLU A 196 20.92 -7.78 -20.97
N SER A 197 21.46 -6.76 -21.65
CA SER A 197 21.87 -5.52 -20.99
C SER A 197 20.65 -4.79 -20.44
N ILE A 198 20.73 -4.37 -19.17
CA ILE A 198 19.63 -3.64 -18.54
C ILE A 198 19.52 -2.22 -19.11
N LYS A 199 18.29 -1.78 -19.38
CA LYS A 199 18.02 -0.41 -19.81
C LYS A 199 17.78 0.52 -18.62
N ARG A 200 18.01 1.82 -18.80
CA ARG A 200 17.77 2.84 -17.77
C ARG A 200 16.35 2.80 -17.20
N ILE A 201 15.35 2.53 -18.04
CA ILE A 201 13.96 2.40 -17.60
C ILE A 201 13.71 1.21 -16.68
N GLU A 202 14.33 0.07 -16.99
CA GLU A 202 14.23 -1.13 -16.14
C GLU A 202 14.97 -0.91 -14.83
N MET A 203 16.15 -0.26 -14.90
CA MET A 203 16.90 0.10 -13.72
C MET A 203 16.10 1.00 -12.77
N ALA A 204 15.36 2.00 -13.28
CA ALA A 204 14.49 2.84 -12.43
C ALA A 204 13.46 2.00 -11.64
N VAL A 205 12.86 1.00 -12.27
CA VAL A 205 11.91 0.09 -11.61
C VAL A 205 12.60 -0.82 -10.60
N LEU A 206 13.80 -1.34 -10.90
CA LEU A 206 14.56 -2.13 -9.92
C LEU A 206 14.96 -1.29 -8.70
N LEU A 207 15.35 -0.04 -8.91
CA LEU A 207 15.71 0.88 -7.82
C LEU A 207 14.50 1.28 -6.97
N GLU A 208 13.33 1.47 -7.56
CA GLU A 208 12.11 1.71 -6.78
C GLU A 208 11.81 0.53 -5.85
N ARG A 209 11.97 -0.70 -6.34
CA ARG A 209 11.77 -1.90 -5.53
C ARG A 209 12.82 -2.04 -4.45
N LEU A 210 14.08 -1.75 -4.77
CA LEU A 210 15.16 -1.70 -3.80
C LEU A 210 14.87 -0.67 -2.68
N ASP A 211 14.46 0.54 -3.06
CA ASP A 211 14.06 1.62 -2.14
C ASP A 211 12.93 1.17 -1.20
N GLN A 212 11.93 0.45 -1.73
CA GLN A 212 10.86 -0.14 -0.92
C GLN A 212 11.37 -1.21 0.05
N SER A 213 12.30 -2.07 -0.38
CA SER A 213 12.86 -3.14 0.45
C SER A 213 13.72 -2.64 1.61
N VAL A 214 14.47 -1.55 1.42
CA VAL A 214 15.35 -1.01 2.48
C VAL A 214 14.63 -0.10 3.47
N GLN A 215 13.39 0.33 3.18
CA GLN A 215 12.57 1.23 4.03
C GLN A 215 13.29 2.49 4.53
N ASN A 216 14.34 2.92 3.84
CA ASN A 216 15.16 4.02 4.32
C ASN A 216 14.51 5.38 3.96
N ASP A 217 14.18 6.20 4.96
CA ASP A 217 14.05 7.65 4.76
C ASP A 217 15.45 8.28 4.75
N LEU A 218 16.20 8.05 3.66
CA LEU A 218 17.61 8.43 3.55
C LEU A 218 17.87 9.93 3.68
N ASN A 219 16.85 10.77 3.48
CA ASN A 219 17.03 12.21 3.36
C ASN A 219 16.11 13.03 4.27
N GLY A 220 15.26 12.42 5.10
CA GLY A 220 14.24 13.15 5.86
C GLY A 220 13.18 13.81 4.96
N ARG A 221 13.04 13.33 3.71
CA ARG A 221 12.21 13.94 2.66
C ARG A 221 10.97 13.11 2.34
N ASP A 222 10.89 11.88 2.84
CA ASP A 222 9.70 11.05 2.70
C ASP A 222 8.75 11.35 3.86
N VAL A 223 7.53 11.79 3.56
CA VAL A 223 6.47 11.95 4.57
C VAL A 223 5.35 10.98 4.25
N VAL A 224 5.03 10.09 5.19
CA VAL A 224 3.91 9.14 5.08
C VAL A 224 2.84 9.50 6.10
N GLY A 225 1.59 9.56 5.65
CA GLY A 225 0.46 9.82 6.55
C GLY A 225 -0.87 9.97 5.81
N SER A 226 -1.92 10.30 6.55
CA SER A 226 -3.27 10.49 6.00
C SER A 226 -3.54 11.95 5.67
N ILE A 227 -4.13 12.22 4.50
CA ILE A 227 -4.56 13.58 4.14
C ILE A 227 -5.62 14.07 5.14
N TYR A 228 -5.39 15.22 5.74
CA TYR A 228 -6.36 15.93 6.57
C TYR A 228 -7.13 16.98 5.78
N ALA A 229 -6.42 17.82 5.02
CA ALA A 229 -7.01 18.86 4.19
C ALA A 229 -6.18 19.11 2.92
N ILE A 230 -6.82 19.58 1.86
CA ILE A 230 -6.21 19.95 0.58
C ILE A 230 -6.75 21.33 0.21
N ASP A 231 -5.85 22.28 -0.03
CA ASP A 231 -6.18 23.59 -0.59
C ASP A 231 -5.51 23.74 -1.97
N SER A 232 -5.66 24.91 -2.59
CA SER A 232 -5.19 25.16 -3.97
C SER A 232 -3.71 24.84 -4.20
N ASN A 233 -2.84 25.08 -3.21
CA ASN A 233 -1.40 24.87 -3.30
C ASN A 233 -0.80 24.15 -2.08
N THR A 234 -1.61 23.61 -1.17
CA THR A 234 -1.13 22.99 0.07
C THR A 234 -1.82 21.66 0.33
N ILE A 235 -1.09 20.71 0.90
CA ILE A 235 -1.64 19.48 1.47
C ILE A 235 -1.28 19.46 2.95
N THR A 236 -2.29 19.31 3.80
CA THR A 236 -2.12 19.06 5.23
C THR A 236 -2.25 17.56 5.48
N VAL A 237 -1.21 16.96 6.05
CA VAL A 237 -1.11 15.53 6.34
C VAL A 237 -1.06 15.32 7.85
N LYS A 238 -1.86 14.38 8.34
CA LYS A 238 -1.73 13.83 9.69
C LYS A 238 -0.64 12.76 9.67
N VAL A 239 0.43 13.05 10.39
CA VAL A 239 1.56 12.14 10.69
C VAL A 239 1.54 11.81 12.18
N ASP A 240 2.45 10.95 12.65
CA ASP A 240 2.49 10.53 14.06
C ASP A 240 2.62 11.73 15.04
N ASP A 241 3.37 12.76 14.66
CA ASP A 241 3.56 13.99 15.45
C ASP A 241 2.44 15.04 15.31
N GLY A 242 1.32 14.69 14.67
CA GLY A 242 0.20 15.61 14.45
C GLY A 242 0.06 16.09 13.01
N LEU A 243 -0.53 17.28 12.82
CA LEU A 243 -0.81 17.84 11.50
C LEU A 243 0.38 18.65 10.97
N LYS A 244 0.84 18.34 9.76
CA LYS A 244 1.88 19.10 9.05
C LYS A 244 1.35 19.55 7.68
N THR A 245 1.56 20.81 7.34
CA THR A 245 1.13 21.40 6.07
C THR A 245 2.33 21.64 5.17
N PHE A 246 2.23 21.23 3.92
CA PHE A 246 3.29 21.35 2.93
C PHE A 246 2.77 22.06 1.67
N ASN A 247 3.61 22.92 1.09
CA ASN A 247 3.33 23.54 -0.21
C ASN A 247 3.52 22.53 -1.34
N VAL A 248 2.65 22.54 -2.33
CA VAL A 248 2.74 21.69 -3.52
C VAL A 248 3.43 22.47 -4.63
N LEU A 249 4.56 21.95 -5.13
CA LEU A 249 5.23 22.54 -6.27
C LEU A 249 4.33 22.39 -7.52
N LYS A 250 4.29 23.43 -8.35
CA LYS A 250 3.53 23.40 -9.61
C LYS A 250 3.92 22.17 -10.45
N ASN A 251 2.93 21.35 -10.79
CA ASN A 251 3.07 20.09 -11.53
C ASN A 251 3.73 18.94 -10.77
N ALA A 252 3.77 18.95 -9.43
CA ALA A 252 4.14 17.76 -8.67
C ALA A 252 3.27 16.57 -9.13
N PRO A 253 3.86 15.48 -9.64
CA PRO A 253 3.10 14.34 -10.12
C PRO A 253 2.43 13.61 -8.96
N VAL A 254 1.20 13.13 -9.21
CA VAL A 254 0.42 12.33 -8.28
C VAL A 254 0.11 11.00 -8.92
N TYR A 255 0.53 9.93 -8.27
CA TYR A 255 0.36 8.55 -8.74
C TYR A 255 -0.55 7.75 -7.81
N ASN A 256 -1.45 6.96 -8.40
CA ASN A 256 -2.15 5.87 -7.73
C ASN A 256 -1.79 4.56 -8.45
N GLY A 257 -1.10 3.64 -7.78
CA GLY A 257 -0.41 2.56 -8.48
C GLY A 257 0.59 3.11 -9.50
N ASN A 258 0.50 2.67 -10.76
CA ASN A 258 1.34 3.20 -11.86
C ASN A 258 0.63 4.28 -12.68
N GLU A 259 -0.60 4.65 -12.34
CA GLU A 259 -1.38 5.63 -13.08
C GLU A 259 -1.15 7.04 -12.56
N TYR A 260 -0.94 7.98 -13.47
CA TYR A 260 -0.95 9.41 -13.16
C TYR A 260 -2.41 9.88 -12.98
N VAL A 261 -2.74 10.40 -11.81
CA VAL A 261 -4.12 10.78 -11.45
C VAL A 261 -4.31 12.29 -11.22
N GLY A 262 -3.23 13.05 -11.00
CA GLY A 262 -3.28 14.48 -10.70
C GLY A 262 -3.74 14.79 -9.26
N ILE A 263 -3.60 16.06 -8.84
CA ILE A 263 -3.87 16.45 -7.45
C ILE A 263 -5.36 16.44 -7.09
N ASP A 264 -6.24 16.72 -8.07
CA ASP A 264 -7.69 16.70 -7.89
C ASP A 264 -8.25 15.29 -7.55
N TYR A 265 -7.43 14.25 -7.73
CA TYR A 265 -7.77 12.89 -7.31
C TYR A 265 -7.71 12.69 -5.79
N LEU A 266 -6.89 13.48 -5.10
CA LEU A 266 -6.64 13.32 -3.67
C LEU A 266 -7.85 13.76 -2.86
N LYS A 267 -8.13 13.04 -1.77
CA LYS A 267 -9.23 13.36 -0.84
C LYS A 267 -8.74 13.23 0.60
N PRO A 268 -9.32 14.00 1.54
CA PRO A 268 -9.15 13.73 2.97
C PRO A 268 -9.39 12.25 3.31
N GLY A 269 -8.55 11.70 4.17
CA GLY A 269 -8.55 10.29 4.58
C GLY A 269 -7.61 9.37 3.79
N TYR A 270 -7.20 9.73 2.57
CA TYR A 270 -6.26 8.90 1.81
C TYR A 270 -4.90 8.81 2.51
N GLN A 271 -4.32 7.61 2.56
CA GLN A 271 -2.93 7.41 2.97
C GLN A 271 -2.02 7.69 1.78
N ILE A 272 -1.04 8.56 1.97
CA ILE A 272 -0.13 8.98 0.92
C ILE A 272 1.32 8.96 1.39
N ARG A 273 2.23 8.90 0.43
CA ARG A 273 3.64 9.24 0.57
C ARG A 273 3.90 10.52 -0.22
N LEU A 274 4.49 11.50 0.45
CA LEU A 274 5.04 12.70 -0.15
C LEU A 274 6.55 12.57 -0.26
N ILE A 275 7.13 13.08 -1.35
CA ILE A 275 8.57 13.36 -1.42
C ILE A 275 8.73 14.88 -1.50
N LEU A 276 9.59 15.41 -0.62
CA LEU A 276 9.84 16.84 -0.49
C LEU A 276 11.14 17.26 -1.18
N ASP A 277 11.21 18.52 -1.63
CA ASP A 277 12.47 19.17 -2.01
C ASP A 277 13.25 19.68 -0.77
N SER A 278 14.40 20.31 -0.99
CA SER A 278 15.22 20.89 0.09
C SER A 278 14.57 22.09 0.80
N LYS A 279 13.41 22.57 0.34
CA LYS A 279 12.64 23.68 0.91
C LYS A 279 11.31 23.18 1.50
N ASN A 280 11.14 21.87 1.66
CA ASN A 280 9.93 21.21 2.16
C ASN A 280 8.68 21.40 1.27
N ASN A 281 8.85 21.67 -0.03
CA ASN A 281 7.75 21.62 -0.99
C ASN A 281 7.55 20.19 -1.48
N ILE A 282 6.30 19.76 -1.62
CA ILE A 282 5.93 18.49 -2.26
C ILE A 282 6.32 18.54 -3.74
N ILE A 283 7.17 17.61 -4.13
CA ILE A 283 7.61 17.42 -5.53
C ILE A 283 7.13 16.09 -6.12
N PHE A 284 6.53 15.22 -5.34
CA PHE A 284 5.93 13.96 -5.79
C PHE A 284 4.94 13.45 -4.73
N VAL A 285 3.84 12.84 -5.19
CA VAL A 285 2.83 12.19 -4.33
C VAL A 285 2.55 10.78 -4.85
N GLU A 286 2.60 9.80 -3.96
CA GLU A 286 2.13 8.43 -4.20
C GLU A 286 0.99 8.11 -3.25
N VAL A 287 -0.14 7.69 -3.80
CA VAL A 287 -1.28 7.19 -3.03
C VAL A 287 -0.99 5.77 -2.59
N LEU A 288 -0.90 5.55 -1.28
CA LEU A 288 -0.65 4.26 -0.67
C LEU A 288 -1.96 3.52 -0.40
N ASN A 289 -2.98 4.25 0.04
CA ASN A 289 -4.33 3.73 0.21
C ASN A 289 -5.36 4.83 -0.07
N ASN A 290 -6.27 4.58 -1.00
CA ASN A 290 -7.36 5.48 -1.38
C ASN A 290 -8.74 5.00 -0.88
N LYS A 291 -8.80 3.92 -0.10
CA LYS A 291 -10.02 3.49 0.55
C LYS A 291 -10.25 4.37 1.78
N ILE A 292 -11.31 5.18 1.75
CA ILE A 292 -11.76 5.95 2.91
C ILE A 292 -12.63 4.99 3.73
N GLU A 293 -12.14 4.60 4.90
CA GLU A 293 -12.94 3.83 5.86
C GLU A 293 -14.03 4.74 6.43
N GLU A 294 -15.28 4.51 6.03
CA GLU A 294 -16.43 5.17 6.64
C GLU A 294 -16.80 4.40 7.91
N VAL A 295 -16.72 5.07 9.08
CA VAL A 295 -17.12 4.49 10.36
C VAL A 295 -18.53 4.97 10.69
N ILE A 296 -19.49 4.05 10.66
CA ILE A 296 -20.90 4.30 10.95
C ILE A 296 -21.20 3.76 12.34
N PRO A 297 -21.47 4.63 13.34
CA PRO A 297 -21.83 4.17 14.69
C PRO A 297 -23.18 3.45 14.66
N ILE A 298 -23.29 2.32 15.37
CA ILE A 298 -24.56 1.60 15.52
C ILE A 298 -25.22 1.96 16.84
N GLU A 299 -26.48 2.35 16.77
CA GLU A 299 -27.35 2.41 17.95
C GLU A 299 -27.90 1.01 18.28
N LEU A 300 -27.41 0.43 19.38
CA LEU A 300 -27.83 -0.90 19.85
C LEU A 300 -29.12 -0.82 20.67
N LYS A 301 -30.11 -1.62 20.28
CA LYS A 301 -31.38 -1.78 21.00
C LYS A 301 -31.36 -3.08 21.81
N LYS A 302 -31.77 -3.00 23.07
CA LYS A 302 -31.96 -4.20 23.91
C LYS A 302 -33.13 -5.02 23.38
N VAL A 303 -32.94 -6.32 23.24
CA VAL A 303 -33.99 -7.25 22.78
C VAL A 303 -34.57 -7.99 23.99
N THR A 304 -35.86 -7.81 24.24
CA THR A 304 -36.58 -8.48 25.34
C THR A 304 -37.42 -9.67 24.86
N ASN A 305 -37.91 -9.63 23.62
CA ASN A 305 -38.67 -10.70 23.00
C ASN A 305 -38.07 -11.03 21.61
N PRO A 306 -36.99 -11.83 21.57
CA PRO A 306 -36.32 -12.19 20.33
C PRO A 306 -37.20 -13.12 19.46
N PRO A 307 -37.12 -13.03 18.13
CA PRO A 307 -37.76 -13.99 17.23
C PRO A 307 -37.27 -15.44 17.42
N GLU A 308 -38.04 -16.40 16.93
CA GLU A 308 -37.74 -17.84 17.07
C GLU A 308 -36.40 -18.25 16.43
N LYS A 309 -36.05 -17.66 15.28
CA LYS A 309 -34.74 -17.91 14.63
C LYS A 309 -33.58 -17.44 15.50
N VAL A 310 -33.72 -16.28 16.14
CA VAL A 310 -32.71 -15.72 17.07
C VAL A 310 -32.60 -16.58 18.32
N LEU A 311 -33.72 -17.03 18.90
CA LEU A 311 -33.71 -17.95 20.04
C LEU A 311 -33.03 -19.28 19.71
N SER A 312 -33.35 -19.86 18.55
CA SER A 312 -32.72 -21.09 18.05
C SER A 312 -31.21 -20.91 17.89
N ALA A 313 -30.78 -19.74 17.40
CA ALA A 313 -29.37 -19.42 17.28
C ALA A 313 -28.67 -19.34 18.65
N VAL A 314 -29.30 -18.73 19.67
CA VAL A 314 -28.79 -18.73 21.05
C VAL A 314 -28.60 -20.16 21.54
N GLU A 315 -29.62 -21.01 21.41
CA GLU A 315 -29.58 -22.40 21.86
C GLU A 315 -28.46 -23.20 21.17
N SER A 316 -28.18 -22.94 19.90
CA SER A 316 -27.13 -23.63 19.14
C SER A 316 -25.70 -23.28 19.58
N ILE A 317 -25.49 -22.11 20.21
CA ILE A 317 -24.14 -21.62 20.57
C ILE A 317 -23.92 -21.46 22.08
N LYS A 318 -24.95 -21.63 22.91
CA LYS A 318 -24.93 -21.29 24.35
C LYS A 318 -23.82 -21.95 25.16
N ASP A 319 -23.31 -23.10 24.72
CA ASP A 319 -22.33 -23.90 25.46
C ASP A 319 -20.90 -23.35 25.36
N LYS A 320 -20.63 -22.42 24.44
CA LYS A 320 -19.30 -21.85 24.19
C LYS A 320 -19.33 -20.31 24.18
N PRO A 321 -18.18 -19.63 24.40
CA PRO A 321 -18.09 -18.19 24.20
C PRO A 321 -18.08 -17.85 22.70
N VAL A 322 -19.24 -17.43 22.18
CA VAL A 322 -19.45 -17.14 20.76
C VAL A 322 -20.15 -15.79 20.60
N VAL A 323 -19.73 -15.02 19.60
CA VAL A 323 -20.49 -13.88 19.07
C VAL A 323 -21.03 -14.25 17.69
N LYS A 324 -22.35 -14.20 17.55
CA LYS A 324 -23.06 -14.54 16.32
C LYS A 324 -23.93 -13.39 15.84
N LEU A 325 -23.92 -13.12 14.54
CA LEU A 325 -24.85 -12.19 13.90
C LEU A 325 -25.91 -12.98 13.14
N VAL A 326 -27.17 -12.65 13.39
CA VAL A 326 -28.33 -13.20 12.69
C VAL A 326 -29.11 -12.07 12.04
N LYS A 327 -29.56 -12.25 10.81
CA LYS A 327 -30.50 -11.32 10.15
C LYS A 327 -31.89 -11.94 10.01
N GLU A 328 -32.92 -11.17 10.34
CA GLU A 328 -34.32 -11.56 10.19
C GLU A 328 -35.20 -10.31 10.00
N ASN A 329 -36.06 -10.32 8.97
CA ASN A 329 -37.00 -9.23 8.69
C ASN A 329 -36.34 -7.84 8.60
N GLY A 330 -35.14 -7.78 8.00
CA GLY A 330 -34.38 -6.53 7.87
C GLY A 330 -33.68 -6.03 9.14
N ILE A 331 -33.80 -6.73 10.27
CA ILE A 331 -33.14 -6.39 11.53
C ILE A 331 -31.95 -7.33 11.75
N PHE A 332 -30.83 -6.77 12.20
CA PHE A 332 -29.66 -7.52 12.63
C PHE A 332 -29.70 -7.75 14.13
N TYR A 333 -29.36 -8.96 14.56
CA TYR A 333 -29.28 -9.37 15.95
C TYR A 333 -27.86 -9.85 16.26
N ILE A 334 -27.20 -9.17 17.19
CA ILE A 334 -25.92 -9.58 17.76
C ILE A 334 -26.23 -10.40 19.01
N ILE A 335 -25.75 -11.64 19.01
CA ILE A 335 -25.86 -12.57 20.13
C ILE A 335 -24.46 -12.77 20.68
N ALA A 336 -24.24 -12.47 21.95
CA ALA A 336 -22.99 -12.78 22.64
C ALA A 336 -23.27 -13.78 23.76
N THR A 337 -22.53 -14.88 23.79
CA THR A 337 -22.68 -15.95 24.78
C THR A 337 -21.41 -16.10 25.59
N ARG A 338 -21.55 -16.55 26.84
CA ARG A 338 -20.41 -16.79 27.73
C ARG A 338 -20.02 -18.27 27.84
N GLY A 339 -20.79 -19.16 27.23
CA GLY A 339 -20.65 -20.59 27.42
C GLY A 339 -21.27 -21.09 28.72
N MET A 340 -21.17 -22.40 28.93
CA MET A 340 -21.65 -23.06 30.15
C MET A 340 -20.87 -22.60 31.39
N MET A 341 -21.60 -22.14 32.42
CA MET A 341 -21.04 -21.77 33.71
C MET A 341 -21.60 -22.66 34.81
N ARG A 342 -20.76 -23.10 35.74
CA ARG A 342 -21.15 -24.03 36.82
C ARG A 342 -21.99 -23.38 37.93
N THR A 343 -21.93 -22.06 38.02
CA THR A 343 -22.67 -21.24 38.97
C THR A 343 -23.30 -20.05 38.26
N GLY A 344 -24.23 -19.35 38.92
CA GLY A 344 -24.76 -18.08 38.44
C GLY A 344 -23.82 -16.90 38.70
N GLY A 345 -24.29 -15.70 38.35
CA GLY A 345 -23.57 -14.44 38.61
C GLY A 345 -22.61 -14.00 37.49
N TYR A 346 -22.37 -14.84 36.49
CA TYR A 346 -21.64 -14.48 35.29
C TYR A 346 -22.49 -13.66 34.33
N ILE A 347 -21.91 -12.61 33.75
CA ILE A 347 -22.60 -11.70 32.83
C ILE A 347 -21.77 -11.55 31.55
N VAL A 348 -22.49 -11.43 30.44
CA VAL A 348 -21.97 -10.96 29.15
C VAL A 348 -22.79 -9.74 28.74
N ASN A 349 -22.13 -8.72 28.20
CA ASN A 349 -22.79 -7.48 27.80
C ASN A 349 -22.18 -6.95 26.50
N ILE A 350 -23.02 -6.77 25.48
CA ILE A 350 -22.63 -6.12 24.24
C ILE A 350 -22.70 -4.61 24.47
N GLN A 351 -21.55 -3.96 24.52
CA GLN A 351 -21.45 -2.56 24.94
C GLN A 351 -21.62 -1.59 23.77
N LYS A 352 -20.95 -1.88 22.65
CA LYS A 352 -20.88 -1.00 21.48
C LYS A 352 -20.80 -1.83 20.22
N ALA A 353 -21.31 -1.25 19.13
CA ALA A 353 -21.05 -1.74 17.80
C ALA A 353 -20.87 -0.57 16.83
N GLN A 354 -20.10 -0.79 15.78
CA GLN A 354 -19.92 0.14 14.67
C GLN A 354 -19.68 -0.63 13.38
N ILE A 355 -19.95 0.01 12.25
CA ILE A 355 -19.63 -0.54 10.94
C ILE A 355 -18.47 0.24 10.35
N THR A 356 -17.41 -0.47 9.98
CA THR A 356 -16.30 0.09 9.22
C THR A 356 -16.45 -0.35 7.77
N LYS A 357 -16.63 0.61 6.86
CA LYS A 357 -16.83 0.35 5.43
C LYS A 357 -15.60 0.77 4.64
N ALA A 358 -14.92 -0.22 4.06
CA ALA A 358 -13.86 0.00 3.08
C ALA A 358 -14.35 -0.55 1.73
N SER A 359 -14.92 0.31 0.89
CA SER A 359 -15.53 -0.07 -0.41
C SER A 359 -16.83 -0.91 -0.30
N GLU A 360 -16.92 -2.08 -0.96
CA GLU A 360 -18.10 -2.96 -0.92
C GLU A 360 -18.14 -3.88 0.33
N GLU A 361 -17.08 -3.90 1.12
CA GLU A 361 -16.97 -4.70 2.33
C GLU A 361 -17.32 -3.85 3.56
N ALA A 362 -18.26 -4.32 4.37
CA ALA A 362 -18.64 -3.69 5.62
C ALA A 362 -18.37 -4.66 6.77
N ILE A 363 -17.50 -4.24 7.69
CA ILE A 363 -17.11 -5.00 8.87
C ILE A 363 -17.90 -4.48 10.06
N LEU A 364 -18.62 -5.37 10.74
CA LEU A 364 -19.26 -5.07 12.01
C LEU A 364 -18.26 -5.27 13.15
N GLU A 365 -17.85 -4.20 13.79
CA GLU A 365 -17.01 -4.25 14.99
C GLU A 365 -17.89 -4.24 16.24
N VAL A 366 -17.68 -5.21 17.14
CA VAL A 366 -18.49 -5.38 18.36
C VAL A 366 -17.59 -5.43 19.58
N GLU A 367 -17.90 -4.60 20.58
CA GLU A 367 -17.26 -4.63 21.89
C GLU A 367 -18.11 -5.42 22.89
N VAL A 368 -17.58 -6.53 23.40
CA VAL A 368 -18.26 -7.40 24.36
C VAL A 368 -17.51 -7.43 25.68
N LYS A 369 -18.23 -7.14 26.76
CA LYS A 369 -17.71 -7.16 28.12
C LYS A 369 -18.11 -8.41 28.87
N TYR A 370 -17.13 -9.06 29.48
CA TYR A 370 -17.28 -10.33 30.17
C TYR A 370 -17.04 -10.16 31.68
N ILE A 371 -18.12 -10.06 32.46
CA ILE A 371 -18.07 -9.86 33.92
C ILE A 371 -18.20 -11.20 34.66
N ASP A 372 -17.25 -11.48 35.57
CA ASP A 372 -17.31 -12.60 36.49
C ASP A 372 -17.93 -12.15 37.82
N PRO A 373 -18.64 -13.01 38.56
CA PRO A 373 -19.06 -12.70 39.92
C PRO A 373 -17.84 -12.47 40.82
N SER A 374 -17.97 -11.60 41.81
CA SER A 374 -16.92 -11.41 42.82
C SER A 374 -16.74 -12.70 43.63
N PRO A 375 -15.52 -13.04 44.09
CA PRO A 375 -15.27 -14.21 44.93
C PRO A 375 -16.19 -14.31 46.17
N ASP A 376 -16.60 -13.16 46.71
CA ASP A 376 -17.42 -13.07 47.93
C ASP A 376 -18.94 -12.97 47.64
N THR A 377 -19.35 -12.99 46.37
CA THR A 377 -20.77 -12.90 46.01
C THR A 377 -21.46 -14.25 46.19
N ILE A 378 -22.58 -14.26 46.93
CA ILE A 378 -23.46 -15.43 46.99
C ILE A 378 -24.08 -15.64 45.60
N VAL A 379 -23.74 -16.74 44.95
CA VAL A 379 -24.24 -17.13 43.64
C VAL A 379 -25.07 -18.40 43.73
N ILE A 380 -26.06 -18.52 42.84
CA ILE A 380 -26.85 -19.74 42.70
C ILE A 380 -25.96 -20.91 42.23
N GLN A 381 -26.17 -22.08 42.82
CA GLN A 381 -25.47 -23.32 42.49
C GLN A 381 -26.23 -24.08 41.41
N ALA A 382 -26.30 -23.49 40.22
CA ALA A 382 -26.94 -24.08 39.05
C ALA A 382 -26.10 -23.80 37.80
N ILE A 383 -26.16 -24.73 36.84
CA ILE A 383 -25.58 -24.51 35.52
C ILE A 383 -26.33 -23.35 34.86
N THR A 384 -25.59 -22.35 34.40
CA THR A 384 -26.14 -21.19 33.69
C THR A 384 -25.49 -21.02 32.33
N TYR A 385 -26.21 -20.36 31.43
CA TYR A 385 -25.75 -20.03 30.08
C TYR A 385 -25.95 -18.53 29.84
N PRO A 386 -25.07 -17.66 30.36
CA PRO A 386 -25.24 -16.22 30.21
C PRO A 386 -25.13 -15.80 28.74
N TYR A 387 -26.09 -14.99 28.29
CA TYR A 387 -26.09 -14.40 26.97
C TYR A 387 -26.66 -12.97 26.99
N ASP A 388 -26.32 -12.19 25.98
CA ASP A 388 -26.92 -10.88 25.71
C ASP A 388 -27.29 -10.79 24.23
N ILE A 389 -28.41 -10.13 23.95
CA ILE A 389 -28.93 -9.94 22.59
C ILE A 389 -29.18 -8.46 22.40
N LYS A 390 -28.54 -7.88 21.37
CA LYS A 390 -28.82 -6.53 20.89
C LYS A 390 -29.26 -6.58 19.44
N SER A 391 -30.11 -5.63 19.05
CA SER A 391 -30.51 -5.48 17.66
C SER A 391 -30.18 -4.09 17.12
N PHE A 392 -30.04 -4.02 15.80
CA PHE A 392 -29.87 -2.77 15.07
C PHE A 392 -30.37 -2.92 13.63
N THR A 393 -30.53 -1.78 12.95
CA THR A 393 -30.89 -1.72 11.53
C THR A 393 -29.72 -1.17 10.74
N TYR A 394 -29.46 -1.75 9.57
CA TYR A 394 -28.45 -1.28 8.64
C TYR A 394 -28.86 -1.65 7.22
N ASP A 395 -28.86 -0.67 6.31
CA ASP A 395 -29.33 -0.87 4.94
C ASP A 395 -28.28 -1.51 4.02
N GLY A 396 -27.04 -1.69 4.50
CA GLY A 396 -25.96 -2.33 3.76
C GLY A 396 -25.79 -3.83 4.03
N LYS A 397 -24.82 -4.44 3.35
CA LYS A 397 -24.42 -5.84 3.54
C LYS A 397 -23.20 -5.91 4.46
N ILE A 398 -23.31 -6.65 5.56
CA ILE A 398 -22.19 -6.95 6.46
C ILE A 398 -21.49 -8.22 5.95
N THR A 399 -20.18 -8.16 5.74
CA THR A 399 -19.40 -9.28 5.19
C THR A 399 -18.53 -9.96 6.25
N GLN A 400 -18.21 -9.24 7.32
CA GLN A 400 -17.34 -9.74 8.40
C GLN A 400 -17.77 -9.15 9.75
N ILE A 401 -17.45 -9.86 10.82
CA ILE A 401 -17.54 -9.36 12.19
C ILE A 401 -16.15 -9.39 12.81
N SER A 402 -15.79 -8.34 13.52
CA SER A 402 -14.61 -8.27 14.38
C SER A 402 -15.06 -8.04 15.82
N VAL A 403 -14.53 -8.80 16.77
CA VAL A 403 -14.95 -8.74 18.17
C VAL A 403 -13.78 -8.31 19.03
N LYS A 404 -14.01 -7.29 19.85
CA LYS A 404 -13.09 -6.84 20.89
C LYS A 404 -13.64 -7.21 22.25
N THR A 405 -12.81 -7.85 23.06
CA THR A 405 -13.16 -8.29 24.41
C THR A 405 -12.25 -7.63 25.45
N ASP A 406 -12.77 -7.44 26.66
CA ASP A 406 -12.03 -6.90 27.80
C ASP A 406 -11.14 -7.95 28.52
N LYS A 407 -11.23 -9.21 28.09
CA LYS A 407 -10.46 -10.35 28.60
C LYS A 407 -9.87 -11.15 27.44
N ASN A 408 -8.75 -11.83 27.69
CA ASN A 408 -8.14 -12.82 26.78
C ASN A 408 -8.98 -14.11 26.71
N ILE A 409 -10.24 -13.97 26.33
CA ILE A 409 -11.16 -15.07 26.05
C ILE A 409 -11.13 -15.26 24.53
N ASN A 410 -10.78 -16.46 24.07
CA ASN A 410 -10.93 -16.81 22.67
C ASN A 410 -12.42 -16.91 22.34
N VAL A 411 -12.93 -15.94 21.59
CA VAL A 411 -14.32 -15.87 21.15
C VAL A 411 -14.39 -16.33 19.71
N SER A 412 -15.22 -17.33 19.42
CA SER A 412 -15.52 -17.70 18.04
C SER A 412 -16.54 -16.72 17.44
N VAL A 413 -16.40 -16.43 16.15
CA VAL A 413 -17.25 -15.48 15.42
C VAL A 413 -18.00 -16.23 14.32
N ASP A 414 -19.31 -16.05 14.25
CA ASP A 414 -20.18 -16.69 13.27
C ASP A 414 -21.15 -15.69 12.62
N ILE A 415 -21.42 -15.88 11.33
CA ILE A 415 -22.23 -14.98 10.50
C ILE A 415 -23.31 -15.82 9.80
N ASP A 416 -24.56 -15.66 10.21
CA ASP A 416 -25.72 -16.28 9.57
C ASP A 416 -26.62 -15.20 8.94
N LEU A 417 -26.39 -14.98 7.64
CA LEU A 417 -27.08 -13.97 6.84
C LEU A 417 -27.97 -14.58 5.75
N ALA A 418 -28.40 -15.84 5.92
CA ALA A 418 -29.30 -16.49 4.97
C ALA A 418 -30.54 -15.60 4.71
N SER A 419 -30.81 -15.33 3.43
CA SER A 419 -31.85 -14.41 2.95
C SER A 419 -33.23 -14.81 3.48
N ASP A 420 -34.06 -13.81 3.76
CA ASP A 420 -35.51 -13.98 3.92
C ASP A 420 -36.02 -14.69 2.66
N VAL A 421 -36.26 -16.00 2.74
CA VAL A 421 -36.94 -16.76 1.68
C VAL A 421 -38.38 -16.25 1.70
N LYS A 422 -38.77 -15.55 0.64
CA LYS A 422 -40.17 -15.28 0.36
C LYS A 422 -40.86 -16.52 -0.17
#